data_AF-A0A0A9D483-F1
#
_entry.id   AF-A0A0A9D483-F1
#
_cell.length_a   1.000
_cell.length_b   1.000
_cell.length_c   1.000
_cell.angle_alpha   90.00
_cell.angle_beta   90.00
_cell.angle_gamma   90.00
#
_symmetry.space_group_name_H-M   'P 1'
#
loop_
_entity.id
_entity.type
_entity.pdbx_description
1 polymer ?
#
loop_
_entity_poly.entity_id
_entity_poly.type
_entity_poly.pdbx_seq_one_letter_code
_entity_poly.pdbx_strand_id
1 'polypeptide(L)' 'MYGVASFNEGEPSTAPTLTLTGRKKEADKLQTADGWAKFTGGFFFGGVSGALWAYFLLYVLDLPYYFK' A
#
# COMPACT_ATOMS: atom_id res chain seq x y z
N MET A 1 6.87 -11.63 1.26
CA MET A 1 8.01 -11.95 2.15
C MET A 1 8.02 -11.07 3.39
N TYR A 2 8.13 -9.73 3.28
CA TYR A 2 8.19 -8.84 4.45
C TYR A 2 7.06 -9.07 5.48
N GLY A 3 5.79 -9.00 5.07
CA GLY A 3 4.67 -9.17 6.00
C GLY A 3 4.66 -10.51 6.76
N VAL A 4 5.02 -11.61 6.08
CA VAL A 4 5.07 -12.96 6.68
C VAL A 4 6.21 -13.10 7.68
N ALA A 5 7.34 -12.42 7.46
CA ALA A 5 8.48 -12.46 8.37
C ALA A 5 8.35 -11.47 9.54
N SER A 6 7.57 -10.41 9.36
CA SER A 6 7.50 -9.28 10.31
C SER A 6 6.25 -9.28 11.19
N PHE A 7 5.17 -9.96 10.82
CA PHE A 7 3.92 -9.97 11.59
C PHE A 7 3.42 -11.40 11.80
N ASN A 8 3.15 -11.74 13.06
CA ASN A 8 2.48 -12.97 13.43
C ASN A 8 0.95 -12.82 13.30
N GLU A 9 0.24 -13.90 13.00
CA GLU A 9 -1.22 -13.88 12.96
C GLU A 9 -1.83 -13.67 14.35
N GLY A 10 -2.85 -12.81 14.42
CA GLY A 10 -3.55 -12.51 15.67
C GLY A 10 -2.84 -11.52 16.59
N GLU A 11 -1.59 -11.12 16.28
CA GLU A 11 -0.92 -10.10 17.08
C GLU A 11 -1.46 -8.69 16.81
N PRO A 12 -1.60 -7.88 17.89
CA PRO A 12 -2.07 -6.50 17.76
C PRO A 12 -1.02 -5.63 17.05
N SER A 13 -1.49 -4.50 16.53
CA SER A 13 -0.64 -3.56 15.81
C SER A 13 0.54 -3.05 16.65
N THR A 14 1.73 -3.05 16.06
CA THR A 14 2.96 -2.52 16.67
C THR A 14 3.09 -0.99 16.53
N ALA A 15 2.14 -0.34 15.85
CA ALA A 15 2.18 1.10 15.61
C ALA A 15 1.96 1.91 16.90
N PRO A 16 2.61 3.09 17.03
CA PRO A 16 2.41 3.95 18.19
C PRO A 16 0.94 4.41 18.30
N THR A 17 0.39 4.31 19.51
CA THR A 17 -0.99 4.69 19.85
C THR A 17 -1.11 6.12 20.38
N LEU A 18 -0.04 6.92 20.31
CA LEU A 18 0.00 8.30 20.78
C LEU A 18 0.35 9.25 19.64
N THR A 19 -0.24 10.43 19.66
CA THR A 19 0.23 11.58 18.85
C THR A 19 1.33 12.33 19.60
N LEU A 20 2.03 13.24 18.89
CA LEU A 20 3.07 14.10 19.50
C LEU A 20 2.54 14.97 20.66
N THR A 21 1.25 15.28 20.66
CA THR A 21 0.56 16.01 21.75
C THR A 21 0.13 15.13 22.92
N GLY A 22 0.43 13.82 22.89
CA GLY A 22 0.04 12.86 23.93
C GLY A 22 -1.40 12.34 23.82
N ARG A 23 -2.14 12.72 22.78
CA ARG A 23 -3.50 12.22 22.55
C ARG A 23 -3.45 10.75 22.13
N LYS A 24 -4.28 9.91 22.75
CA LYS A 24 -4.47 8.52 22.33
C LYS A 24 -5.14 8.46 20.95
N LYS A 25 -4.58 7.64 20.06
CA LYS A 25 -5.10 7.30 18.74
C LYS A 25 -5.17 5.78 18.60
N GLU A 26 -6.04 5.31 17.71
CA GLU A 26 -6.04 3.90 17.29
C GLU A 26 -4.70 3.58 16.61
N ALA A 27 -4.14 2.40 16.93
CA ALA A 27 -2.94 1.91 16.27
C ALA A 27 -3.24 1.66 14.78
N ASP A 28 -2.25 1.88 13.93
CA ASP A 28 -2.42 1.67 12.49
C ASP A 28 -2.66 0.19 12.20
N LYS A 29 -3.79 -0.13 11.55
CA LYS A 29 -4.17 -1.50 11.19
C LYS A 29 -3.20 -2.11 10.19
N LEU A 30 -2.46 -1.30 9.44
CA LEU A 30 -1.44 -1.77 8.49
C LEU A 30 -0.35 -2.62 9.16
N GLN A 31 0.03 -2.30 10.40
CA GLN A 31 1.10 -2.99 11.15
C GLN A 31 0.58 -4.29 11.80
N THR A 32 -0.24 -5.03 11.08
CA THR A 32 -0.75 -6.36 11.46
C THR A 32 -0.61 -7.30 10.26
N ALA A 33 -0.61 -8.61 10.50
CA ALA A 33 -0.50 -9.59 9.40
C ALA A 33 -1.65 -9.43 8.37
N ASP A 34 -2.90 -9.30 8.84
CA ASP A 34 -4.08 -9.11 7.99
C ASP A 34 -4.07 -7.75 7.26
N GLY A 35 -3.72 -6.67 7.97
CA GLY A 35 -3.63 -5.34 7.39
C GLY A 35 -2.55 -5.24 6.31
N TRP A 36 -1.38 -5.82 6.56
CA TRP A 36 -0.29 -5.86 5.60
C TRP A 36 -0.62 -6.71 4.36
N ALA A 37 -1.31 -7.85 4.56
CA ALA A 37 -1.78 -8.68 3.45
C ALA A 37 -2.74 -7.90 2.53
N LYS A 38 -3.72 -7.19 3.11
CA LYS A 38 -4.66 -6.34 2.34
C LYS A 38 -3.94 -5.20 1.62
N PHE A 39 -2.97 -4.56 2.27
CA PHE A 39 -2.17 -3.50 1.65
C PHE A 39 -1.38 -4.02 0.45
N THR A 40 -0.66 -5.13 0.59
CA THR A 40 0.14 -5.69 -0.51
C THR A 40 -0.72 -6.17 -1.69
N GLY A 41 -1.91 -6.72 -1.42
CA GLY A 41 -2.89 -7.03 -2.46
C GLY A 41 -3.35 -5.78 -3.21
N GLY A 42 -3.69 -4.70 -2.48
CA GLY A 42 -4.06 -3.41 -3.07
C GLY A 42 -2.91 -2.77 -3.87
N PHE A 43 -1.70 -2.82 -3.35
CA PHE A 43 -0.49 -2.30 -4.02
C PHE A 43 -0.23 -3.03 -5.34
N PHE A 44 -0.32 -4.36 -5.35
CA PHE A 44 -0.14 -5.15 -6.57
C PHE A 44 -1.19 -4.79 -7.62
N PHE A 45 -2.47 -4.82 -7.25
CA PHE A 45 -3.56 -4.52 -8.16
C PHE A 45 -3.48 -3.08 -8.70
N GLY A 46 -3.23 -2.11 -7.82
CA GLY A 46 -3.06 -0.70 -8.19
C GLY A 46 -1.84 -0.47 -9.08
N GLY A 47 -0.71 -1.12 -8.78
CA GLY A 47 0.52 -1.01 -9.56
C GLY A 47 0.37 -1.54 -10.98
N VAL A 48 -0.19 -2.74 -11.15
CA VAL A 48 -0.45 -3.31 -12.47
C VAL A 48 -1.47 -2.47 -13.25
N SER A 49 -2.55 -2.05 -12.59
CA SER A 49 -3.57 -1.21 -13.21
C SER A 49 -3.00 0.15 -13.66
N GLY A 50 -2.13 0.74 -12.83
CA GLY A 50 -1.45 1.99 -13.17
C GLY A 50 -0.48 1.84 -14.35
N ALA A 51 0.26 0.73 -14.42
CA ALA A 51 1.13 0.44 -15.55
C ALA A 51 0.35 0.26 -16.86
N LEU A 52 -0.78 -0.46 -16.81
CA LEU A 52 -1.68 -0.62 -17.95
C LEU A 52 -2.27 0.72 -18.40
N TRP A 53 -2.66 1.57 -17.45
CA TRP A 53 -3.18 2.89 -17.76
C TRP A 53 -2.12 3.78 -18.41
N ALA A 54 -0.90 3.79 -17.87
CA ALA A 54 0.22 4.50 -18.46
C ALA A 54 0.49 4.01 -19.90
N TYR A 55 0.52 2.70 -20.13
CA TYR A 55 0.68 2.12 -21.45
C TYR A 55 -0.44 2.56 -22.42
N PHE A 56 -1.69 2.54 -21.96
CA PHE A 56 -2.84 2.93 -22.77
C PHE A 56 -2.78 4.42 -23.18
N LEU A 57 -2.45 5.30 -22.24
CA LEU A 57 -2.29 6.74 -22.54
C LEU A 57 -1.14 6.99 -23.52
N LEU A 58 -0.06 6.22 -23.40
CA LEU A 58 1.15 6.43 -24.17
C LEU A 58 1.08 5.87 -25.60
N TYR A 59 0.40 4.74 -25.79
CA TYR A 59 0.45 4.00 -27.06
C TYR A 59 -0.90 3.76 -27.73
N VAL A 60 -2.02 4.11 -27.08
CA VAL A 60 -3.37 3.94 -27.67
C VAL A 60 -4.05 5.27 -27.92
N LEU A 61 -4.14 6.12 -26.89
CA LEU A 61 -4.63 7.49 -27.06
C LEU A 61 -3.59 8.42 -27.69
N ASP A 62 -2.32 7.98 -27.72
CA ASP A 62 -1.19 8.65 -28.36
C ASP A 62 -1.13 10.15 -28.00
N LEU A 63 -1.31 10.42 -26.71
CA LEU A 63 -1.28 11.78 -26.20
C LEU A 63 0.09 12.38 -26.51
N PRO A 64 0.18 13.68 -26.88
CA PRO A 64 1.41 14.33 -27.32
C PRO A 64 2.33 14.61 -26.12
N TYR A 65 2.74 13.56 -25.44
CA TYR A 65 3.71 13.57 -24.37
C TYR A 65 5.11 13.44 -24.94
N TYR A 66 6.09 13.99 -24.24
CA TYR A 66 7.49 13.85 -24.63
C TYR A 66 8.00 12.48 -24.16
N PHE A 67 8.00 11.52 -25.08
CA PHE A 67 8.63 10.22 -24.94
C PHE A 67 9.19 9.81 -26.30
N LYS A 68 10.22 8.95 -26.31
CA LYS A 68 11.04 8.66 -27.50
C LYS A 68 10.44 7.57 -28.36
#